data_AF-G9PHA6-F1
#
_entry.id   AF-G9PHA6-F1
#
_cell.length_a   1.000
_cell.length_b   1.000
_cell.length_c   1.000
_cell.angle_alpha   90.00
_cell.angle_beta   90.00
_cell.angle_gamma   90.00
#
_symmetry.space_group_name_H-M   'P 1'
#
loop_
_entity.id
_entity.type
_entity.pdbx_description
1 polymer ?
#
loop_
_entity_poly.entity_id
_entity_poly.type
_entity_poly.pdbx_seq_one_letter_code
_entity_poly.pdbx_strand_id
1 'polypeptide(L)'
;MPNTTFDRPDLSTFTRLDDLGLEVTGQRVGGDRTILACKVVGEDRWCRQCGGEGVVRDTVIRRLAHVAYGWHPTILHVSVRRYRCQTCAHVWRQNMSQAADPRAKLSHSAVRWALVGLVV
;
A
#
# COMPACT_ATOMS: atom_id res chain seq x y z
N MET A 1 22.50 -1.04 29.71
CA MET A 1 23.31 -0.57 28.57
C MET A 1 22.33 -0.12 27.50
N PRO A 2 22.29 1.16 27.09
CA PRO A 2 21.46 1.54 25.96
C PRO A 2 22.11 0.92 24.72
N ASN A 3 21.45 -0.07 24.11
CA ASN A 3 21.86 -0.53 22.79
C ASN A 3 21.91 0.71 21.89
N THR A 4 23.03 0.90 21.21
CA THR A 4 23.18 1.83 20.09
C THR A 4 22.33 1.28 18.94
N THR A 5 21.01 1.47 19.04
CA THR A 5 19.96 0.71 18.33
C THR A 5 19.58 1.41 17.04
N PHE A 6 20.51 1.50 16.09
CA PHE A 6 20.13 1.90 14.73
C PHE A 6 19.77 0.65 13.95
N ASP A 7 18.49 0.52 13.60
CA ASP A 7 18.02 -0.53 12.70
C ASP A 7 18.53 -0.30 11.28
N ARG A 8 18.52 -1.36 10.47
CA ARG A 8 18.84 -1.25 9.05
C ARG A 8 17.84 -0.28 8.41
N PRO A 9 18.29 0.62 7.50
CA PRO A 9 17.37 1.54 6.83
C PRO A 9 16.29 0.75 6.09
N ASP A 10 15.04 1.04 6.45
CA ASP A 10 13.84 0.47 5.84
C ASP A 10 12.93 1.61 5.39
N LEU A 11 12.66 1.66 4.09
CA LEU A 11 11.87 2.74 3.53
C LEU A 11 10.37 2.61 3.85
N SER A 12 9.88 1.39 4.03
CA SER A 12 8.48 1.13 4.43
C SER A 12 8.23 1.71 5.81
N THR A 13 9.12 1.42 6.78
CA THR A 13 9.03 1.95 8.15
C THR A 13 9.31 3.44 8.20
N PHE A 14 10.32 3.94 7.47
CA PHE A 14 10.62 5.38 7.41
C PHE A 14 9.42 6.19 6.89
N THR A 15 8.68 5.65 5.92
CA THR A 15 7.47 6.27 5.35
C THR A 15 6.18 5.80 6.02
N ARG A 16 6.24 5.03 7.11
CA ARG A 16 5.07 4.48 7.82
C ARG A 16 4.05 3.80 6.89
N LEU A 17 4.53 3.21 5.81
CA LEU A 17 3.69 2.48 4.86
C LEU A 17 3.41 1.05 5.35
N ASP A 18 4.26 0.53 6.22
CA ASP A 18 4.03 -0.69 6.99
C ASP A 18 2.78 -0.59 7.87
N ASP A 19 2.53 0.55 8.52
CA ASP A 19 1.30 0.84 9.25
C ASP A 19 0.04 0.78 8.35
N LEU A 20 0.20 0.98 7.04
CA LEU A 20 -0.85 0.87 6.02
C LEU A 20 -0.93 -0.53 5.39
N GLY A 21 -0.14 -1.50 5.87
CA GLY A 21 -0.07 -2.84 5.30
C GLY A 21 0.63 -2.90 3.94
N LEU A 22 1.52 -1.94 3.66
CA LEU A 22 2.27 -1.82 2.42
C LEU A 22 3.77 -1.97 2.68
N GLU A 23 4.44 -2.70 1.80
CA GLU A 23 5.90 -2.79 1.75
C GLU A 23 6.41 -2.04 0.52
N VAL A 24 7.40 -1.17 0.69
CA VAL A 24 8.05 -0.44 -0.39
C VAL A 24 9.05 -1.34 -1.09
N THR A 25 8.84 -1.59 -2.37
CA THR A 25 9.70 -2.44 -3.21
C THR A 25 10.65 -1.64 -4.08
N GLY A 26 10.47 -0.32 -4.15
CA GLY A 26 11.37 0.56 -4.88
C GLY A 26 10.91 2.01 -4.83
N GLN A 27 11.81 2.91 -5.24
CA GLN A 27 11.53 4.34 -5.30
C GLN A 27 11.99 4.95 -6.62
N ARG A 28 11.33 6.03 -7.02
CA ARG A 28 11.80 6.95 -8.06
C ARG A 28 11.55 8.37 -7.59
N VAL A 29 12.62 9.12 -7.39
CA VAL A 29 12.56 10.54 -7.02
C VAL A 29 12.71 11.36 -8.30
N GLY A 30 11.62 11.99 -8.74
CA GLY A 30 11.62 12.94 -9.85
C GLY A 30 11.66 14.38 -9.34
N GLY A 31 11.87 15.33 -10.26
CA GLY A 31 11.86 16.76 -9.94
C GLY A 31 10.47 17.36 -9.69
N ASP A 32 9.40 16.66 -10.07
CA ASP A 32 8.01 17.09 -9.84
C ASP A 32 7.30 16.25 -8.77
N ARG A 33 7.71 14.99 -8.59
CA ARG A 33 7.08 14.04 -7.67
C ARG A 33 8.00 12.89 -7.28
N THR A 34 7.74 12.33 -6.11
CA THR A 34 8.30 11.05 -5.67
C THR A 34 7.30 9.93 -5.94
N ILE A 35 7.76 8.82 -6.51
CA ILE A 35 6.97 7.60 -6.67
C ILE A 35 7.55 6.51 -5.78
N LEU A 36 6.71 5.92 -4.94
CA LEU A 36 7.05 4.71 -4.17
C LEU A 36 6.31 3.53 -4.80
N ALA A 37 7.06 2.54 -5.28
CA ALA A 37 6.50 1.27 -5.69
C ALA A 37 6.23 0.43 -4.45
N CYS A 38 5.01 -0.06 -4.30
CA CYS A 38 4.58 -0.79 -3.11
C CYS A 38 3.92 -2.12 -3.50
N LYS A 39 3.92 -3.07 -2.57
CA LYS A 39 3.05 -4.26 -2.60
C LYS A 39 2.27 -4.35 -1.30
N VAL A 40 1.10 -4.97 -1.36
CA VAL A 40 0.30 -5.27 -0.17
C VAL A 40 0.93 -6.47 0.55
N VAL A 41 1.17 -6.33 1.85
CA VAL A 41 1.79 -7.37 2.70
C VAL A 41 0.81 -8.49 3.03
N GLY A 42 -0.44 -8.12 3.37
CA GLY A 42 -1.46 -9.08 3.82
C GLY A 42 -1.80 -10.15 2.77
N GLU A 43 -1.86 -11.41 3.19
CA GLU A 43 -2.35 -12.49 2.34
C GLU A 43 -3.88 -12.47 2.23
N ASP A 44 -4.42 -12.61 1.02
CA ASP A 44 -5.87 -12.62 0.77
C ASP A 44 -6.21 -13.67 -0.29
N ARG A 45 -5.58 -14.85 -0.15
CA ARG A 45 -5.58 -15.92 -1.15
C ARG A 45 -6.81 -16.85 -1.03
N TRP A 46 -7.71 -16.65 -0.07
CA TRP A 46 -8.83 -17.56 0.19
C TRP A 46 -10.14 -17.00 -0.35
N CYS A 47 -10.86 -17.82 -1.10
CA CYS A 47 -12.14 -17.44 -1.67
C CYS A 47 -13.21 -17.27 -0.58
N ARG A 48 -13.81 -16.07 -0.50
CA ARG A 48 -14.89 -15.78 0.46
C ARG A 48 -16.21 -16.50 0.16
N GLN A 49 -16.37 -17.09 -1.02
CA GLN A 49 -17.59 -17.80 -1.42
C GLN A 49 -17.55 -19.29 -1.06
N CYS A 50 -16.40 -19.96 -1.24
CA CYS A 50 -16.30 -21.41 -1.08
C CYS A 50 -15.12 -21.90 -0.23
N GLY A 51 -14.30 -21.00 0.33
CA GLY A 51 -13.12 -21.33 1.15
C GLY A 51 -11.90 -21.85 0.36
N GLY A 52 -12.06 -22.17 -0.93
CA GLY A 52 -10.99 -22.68 -1.77
C GLY A 52 -9.86 -21.68 -2.03
N GLU A 53 -8.67 -22.19 -2.32
CA GLU A 53 -7.49 -21.37 -2.59
C GLU A 53 -7.58 -20.66 -3.96
N GLY A 54 -7.16 -19.41 -3.98
CA GLY A 54 -7.05 -18.56 -5.15
C GLY A 54 -5.63 -18.50 -5.68
N VAL A 55 -5.50 -18.66 -7.00
CA VAL A 55 -4.23 -18.39 -7.70
C VAL A 55 -4.20 -16.95 -8.19
N VAL A 56 -3.02 -16.37 -8.28
CA VAL A 56 -2.85 -15.04 -8.90
C VAL A 56 -3.17 -15.15 -10.39
N ARG A 57 -4.18 -14.41 -10.83
CA ARG A 57 -4.57 -14.29 -12.25
C ARG A 57 -3.80 -13.18 -12.94
N ASP A 58 -3.80 -12.00 -12.33
CA ASP A 58 -3.13 -10.80 -12.82
C ASP A 58 -2.76 -9.89 -11.65
N THR A 59 -1.96 -8.85 -11.92
CA THR A 59 -1.64 -7.80 -10.95
C THR A 59 -1.93 -6.46 -11.59
N VAL A 60 -2.62 -5.59 -10.86
CA VAL A 60 -2.95 -4.24 -11.30
C VAL A 60 -2.26 -3.21 -10.42
N ILE A 61 -1.86 -2.07 -10.99
CA ILE A 61 -1.30 -0.96 -10.21
C ILE A 61 -2.42 -0.01 -9.81
N ARG A 62 -2.60 0.21 -8.50
CA ARG A 62 -3.44 1.28 -7.97
C ARG A 62 -2.54 2.46 -7.58
N ARG A 63 -2.89 3.65 -8.08
CA ARG A 63 -2.20 4.91 -7.75
C ARG A 63 -2.92 5.64 -6.63
N LEU A 64 -2.18 6.01 -5.58
CA LEU A 64 -2.69 6.80 -4.46
C LEU A 64 -1.79 8.02 -4.24
N ALA A 65 -2.37 9.19 -4.04
CA ALA A 65 -1.63 10.31 -3.48
C ALA A 65 -1.43 10.08 -1.97
N HIS A 66 -0.25 10.45 -1.51
CA HIS A 66 0.20 10.22 -0.14
C HIS A 66 0.80 11.49 0.44
N VAL A 67 1.08 11.46 1.75
CA VAL A 67 1.75 12.59 2.42
C VAL A 67 3.10 12.86 1.74
N ALA A 68 3.47 14.13 1.65
CA ALA A 68 4.72 14.53 1.03
C ALA A 68 5.91 14.11 1.91
N TYR A 69 6.88 13.44 1.31
CA TYR A 69 8.18 13.18 1.92
C TYR A 69 9.21 14.13 1.31
N GLY A 70 9.62 15.12 2.10
CA GLY A 70 10.39 16.27 1.62
C GLY A 70 9.50 17.34 1.00
N TRP A 71 9.95 17.97 -0.07
CA TRP A 71 9.25 19.09 -0.73
C TRP A 71 8.44 18.68 -1.98
N HIS A 72 8.44 17.41 -2.36
CA HIS A 72 7.70 16.92 -3.52
C HIS A 72 6.46 16.10 -3.12
N PRO A 73 5.37 16.18 -3.90
CA PRO A 73 4.23 15.28 -3.72
C PRO A 73 4.67 13.83 -3.89
N THR A 74 4.10 12.93 -3.09
CA THR A 74 4.40 11.49 -3.15
C THR A 74 3.21 10.72 -3.69
N ILE A 75 3.46 9.86 -4.68
CA ILE A 75 2.48 8.95 -5.29
C ILE A 75 2.88 7.50 -5.00
N LEU A 76 1.97 6.73 -4.44
CA LEU A 76 2.15 5.29 -4.26
C LEU A 76 1.69 4.56 -5.52
N HIS A 77 2.54 3.69 -6.05
CA HIS A 77 2.21 2.69 -7.06
C HIS A 77 2.05 1.34 -6.36
N VAL A 78 0.84 1.04 -5.89
CA VAL A 78 0.55 -0.19 -5.15
C VAL A 78 0.21 -1.30 -6.13
N SER A 79 1.02 -2.36 -6.13
CA SER A 79 0.75 -3.60 -6.85
C SER A 79 -0.31 -4.40 -6.09
N VAL A 80 -1.48 -4.58 -6.71
CA VAL A 80 -2.64 -5.28 -6.14
C VAL A 80 -2.90 -6.54 -6.96
N ARG A 81 -2.77 -7.70 -6.34
CA ARG A 81 -3.02 -8.99 -6.99
C ARG A 81 -4.52 -9.19 -7.19
N ARG A 82 -4.90 -9.82 -8.30
CA ARG A 82 -6.24 -10.36 -8.51
C ARG A 82 -6.17 -11.87 -8.49
N TYR A 83 -6.99 -12.47 -7.64
CA TYR A 83 -7.06 -13.91 -7.47
C TYR A 83 -8.23 -14.50 -8.25
N ARG A 84 -8.07 -15.75 -8.70
CA ARG A 84 -9.15 -16.58 -9.21
C ARG A 84 -9.19 -17.87 -8.40
N CYS A 85 -10.35 -18.19 -7.84
CA CYS A 85 -10.57 -19.46 -7.12
C CYS A 85 -10.49 -20.62 -8.11
N GLN A 86 -9.75 -21.67 -7.76
CA GLN A 86 -9.67 -22.88 -8.57
C GLN A 86 -10.95 -23.73 -8.53
N THR A 87 -11.75 -23.61 -7.46
CA THR A 87 -12.96 -24.43 -7.26
C THR A 87 -14.21 -23.81 -7.88
N CYS A 88 -14.50 -22.53 -7.61
CA CYS A 88 -15.74 -21.87 -8.03
C CYS A 88 -15.54 -20.78 -9.10
N ALA A 89 -14.31 -20.60 -9.59
CA ALA A 89 -13.93 -19.56 -10.56
C ALA A 89 -14.18 -18.10 -10.12
N HIS A 90 -14.60 -17.84 -8.88
CA HIS A 90 -14.77 -16.49 -8.33
C HIS A 90 -13.46 -15.70 -8.42
N VAL A 91 -13.56 -14.40 -8.74
CA VAL A 91 -12.42 -13.50 -8.92
C VAL A 91 -12.53 -12.32 -7.95
N TRP A 92 -11.47 -12.05 -7.20
CA TRP A 92 -11.41 -10.92 -6.27
C TRP A 92 -10.07 -10.21 -6.36
N ARG A 93 -10.03 -8.99 -5.81
CA ARG A 93 -8.80 -8.22 -5.63
C ARG A 93 -8.31 -8.45 -4.21
N GLN A 94 -6.99 -8.52 -4.05
CA GLN A 94 -6.35 -8.51 -2.75
C GLN A 94 -6.84 -7.31 -1.94
N ASN A 95 -7.23 -7.56 -0.69
CA ASN A 95 -7.68 -6.53 0.21
C ASN A 95 -6.55 -5.50 0.47
N MET A 96 -6.87 -4.22 0.27
CA MET A 96 -5.99 -3.10 0.55
C MET A 96 -6.68 -1.98 1.36
N SER A 97 -7.75 -2.34 2.09
CA SER A 97 -8.57 -1.39 2.84
C SER A 97 -7.81 -0.70 3.97
N GLN A 98 -6.74 -1.31 4.48
CA GLN A 98 -5.85 -0.70 5.48
C GLN A 98 -5.12 0.54 4.92
N ALA A 99 -4.83 0.57 3.62
CA ALA A 99 -4.13 1.68 3.00
C ALA A 99 -5.06 2.77 2.47
N ALA A 100 -6.21 2.38 1.90
CA ALA A 100 -7.18 3.30 1.32
C ALA A 100 -8.53 2.62 1.06
N ASP A 101 -9.62 3.37 1.30
CA ASP A 101 -10.98 2.93 1.01
C ASP A 101 -11.19 2.57 -0.47
N PRO A 102 -12.19 1.73 -0.79
CA PRO A 102 -12.52 1.40 -2.17
C PRO A 102 -12.70 2.66 -3.03
N ARG A 103 -12.05 2.69 -4.20
CA ARG A 103 -12.07 3.79 -5.19
C ARG A 103 -11.41 5.10 -4.75
N ALA A 104 -11.03 5.27 -3.49
CA ALA A 104 -10.32 6.46 -3.02
C ALA A 104 -9.02 6.71 -3.82
N LYS A 105 -8.65 7.98 -3.94
CA LYS A 105 -7.40 8.42 -4.58
C LYS A 105 -6.34 8.84 -3.57
N LEU A 106 -6.73 9.04 -2.32
CA LEU A 106 -5.85 9.35 -1.22
C LEU A 106 -5.63 8.10 -0.37
N SER A 107 -4.42 7.94 0.16
CA SER A 107 -4.18 7.02 1.28
C SER A 107 -4.84 7.54 2.57
N HIS A 108 -5.12 6.65 3.51
CA HIS A 108 -5.64 7.05 4.83
C HIS A 108 -4.70 8.03 5.55
N SER A 109 -3.38 7.86 5.44
CA SER A 109 -2.41 8.83 5.99
C SER A 109 -2.52 10.21 5.33
N ALA A 110 -2.76 10.29 4.02
CA ALA A 110 -2.96 11.58 3.35
C ALA A 110 -4.27 12.25 3.79
N VAL A 111 -5.35 11.49 3.94
CA VAL A 111 -6.62 12.01 4.49
C VAL A 111 -6.40 12.56 5.90
N ARG A 112 -5.74 11.76 6.77
CA ARG A 112 -5.43 12.19 8.14
C ARG A 112 -4.59 13.46 8.16
N TRP A 113 -3.54 13.53 7.34
CA TRP A 113 -2.68 14.71 7.27
C TRP A 113 -3.45 15.96 6.82
N ALA A 114 -4.30 15.83 5.80
CA ALA A 114 -5.14 16.94 5.34
C ALA A 114 -6.09 17.43 6.44
N LEU A 115 -6.67 16.52 7.23
CA LEU A 115 -7.56 16.90 8.33
C LEU A 115 -6.81 17.54 9.50
N VAL A 116 -5.68 16.98 9.92
CA VAL A 116 -4.88 17.52 11.04
C VAL A 116 -4.26 18.87 10.66
N GLY A 117 -3.78 19.03 9.43
CA GLY A 117 -3.18 20.29 8.97
C GLY A 117 -4.19 21.44 8.78
N LEU A 118 -5.49 21.14 8.70
CA LEU A 118 -6.56 22.13 8.59
C LEU A 118 -7.13 22.56 9.95
N VAL A 119 -6.98 21.74 10.99
CA VAL A 119 -7.40 22.09 12.35
C VAL A 119 -6.28 22.93 12.99
N VAL A 120 -6.49 24.23 13.04
CA VAL A 120 -5.66 25.23 13.74
C VAL A 120 -6.16 25.40 15.17
#